data_AF-A0A1M5ISM0-F1
#
_entry.id   AF-A0A1M5ISM0-F1
#
_cell.length_a   1.000
_cell.length_b   1.000
_cell.length_c   1.000
_cell.angle_alpha   90.00
_cell.angle_beta   90.00
_cell.angle_gamma   90.00
#
_symmetry.space_group_name_H-M   'P 1'
#
loop_
_entity.id
_entity.type
_entity.pdbx_description
1 polymer ?
#
loop_
_entity_poly.entity_id
_entity_poly.type
_entity_poly.pdbx_seq_one_letter_code
_entity_poly.pdbx_strand_id
1 'polypeptide(L)'
;MKSTNNKKNYFTIEDFEKGLILAGYVTPQTENELEELEALDDYDSSLAKERSITYFKRAVLAAEIVNALKEELTFGRVKFQKLVYLCEHACNMNLQERYAKFAAGPFDNNFMHSINKEFKKQKWFDIRIDNSKGYHKPIYSRTSHTEKYKIYYSRYFGEQNEAINKVIGLFRNTKTRQVELVATIYYCILEINENNDSRNIETLLTYFYKFDDSKKQFSKEEIKNKLGWMKENGIMPASK
;
A
#
# COMPACT_ATOMS: atom_id res chain seq x y z
N MET A 1 -21.23 25.77 -12.40
CA MET A 1 -20.78 26.04 -11.02
C MET A 1 -21.41 25.01 -10.10
N LYS A 2 -20.69 23.95 -9.72
CA LYS A 2 -21.14 23.02 -8.68
C LYS A 2 -20.47 23.44 -7.37
N SER A 3 -21.30 23.85 -6.41
CA SER A 3 -20.89 24.21 -5.06
C SER A 3 -20.41 22.95 -4.34
N THR A 4 -19.10 22.83 -4.11
CA THR A 4 -18.54 21.88 -3.14
C THR A 4 -18.72 22.48 -1.76
N ASN A 5 -19.88 22.24 -1.15
CA ASN A 5 -20.10 22.55 0.25
C ASN A 5 -19.39 21.46 1.08
N ASN A 6 -18.08 21.57 1.20
CA ASN A 6 -17.28 20.75 2.10
C ASN A 6 -17.58 21.23 3.52
N LYS A 7 -18.69 20.78 4.11
CA LYS A 7 -19.00 21.04 5.52
C LYS A 7 -17.86 20.46 6.34
N LYS A 8 -16.94 21.31 6.79
CA LYS A 8 -16.04 20.96 7.87
C LYS A 8 -16.93 20.75 9.10
N ASN A 9 -17.12 19.49 9.50
CA ASN A 9 -17.69 19.19 10.80
C ASN A 9 -16.67 19.70 11.83
N TYR A 10 -17.06 20.75 12.56
CA TYR A 10 -16.24 21.28 13.63
C TYR A 10 -16.37 20.37 14.84
N PHE A 11 -15.24 20.01 15.43
CA PHE A 11 -15.20 19.28 16.68
C PHE A 11 -15.93 20.07 17.77
N THR A 12 -16.92 19.45 18.39
CA THR A 12 -17.79 20.02 19.40
C THR A 12 -17.37 19.61 20.81
N ILE A 13 -17.89 20.30 21.84
CA ILE A 13 -17.73 19.85 23.23
C ILE A 13 -18.35 18.46 23.41
N GLU A 14 -19.45 18.18 22.71
CA GLU A 14 -20.10 16.88 22.73
C GLU A 14 -19.19 15.77 22.18
N ASP A 15 -18.45 16.03 21.10
CA ASP A 15 -17.43 15.10 20.57
C ASP A 15 -16.30 14.84 21.58
N PHE A 16 -15.91 15.87 22.35
CA PHE A 16 -14.91 15.74 23.41
C PHE A 16 -15.41 14.90 24.58
N GLU A 17 -16.63 15.16 25.05
CA GLU A 17 -17.26 14.40 26.13
C GLU A 17 -17.44 12.94 25.71
N LYS A 18 -17.93 12.67 24.51
CA LYS A 18 -18.01 11.31 23.93
C LYS A 18 -16.65 10.62 23.91
N GLY A 19 -15.58 11.34 23.53
CA GLY A 19 -14.21 10.82 23.57
C GLY A 19 -13.73 10.46 24.98
N LEU A 20 -14.11 11.23 26.01
CA LEU A 20 -13.78 10.93 27.41
C LEU A 20 -14.57 9.74 27.95
N ILE A 21 -15.84 9.60 27.56
CA ILE A 21 -16.66 8.45 27.94
C ILE A 21 -16.08 7.17 27.31
N LEU A 22 -15.73 7.20 26.01
CA LEU A 22 -15.10 6.07 25.32
C LEU A 22 -13.76 5.66 25.97
N ALA A 23 -12.96 6.64 26.38
CA ALA A 23 -11.69 6.39 27.06
C ALA A 23 -11.85 5.94 28.53
N GLY A 24 -13.08 5.85 29.03
CA GLY A 24 -13.41 5.40 30.40
C GLY A 24 -13.14 6.45 31.47
N TYR A 25 -12.96 7.73 31.09
CA TYR A 25 -12.73 8.84 32.04
C TYR A 25 -14.03 9.45 32.56
N VAL A 26 -15.14 9.26 31.84
CA VAL A 26 -16.48 9.74 32.21
C VAL A 26 -17.47 8.59 32.07
N THR A 27 -18.48 8.55 32.94
CA THR A 27 -19.51 7.51 32.90
C THR A 27 -20.77 8.05 32.20
N PRO A 28 -21.42 7.28 31.31
CA PRO A 28 -22.69 7.66 30.71
C PRO A 28 -23.74 7.94 31.79
N GLN A 29 -24.47 9.05 31.67
CA GLN A 29 -25.49 9.47 32.63
C GLN A 29 -26.91 9.23 32.11
N THR A 30 -27.07 9.00 30.81
CA THR A 30 -28.37 8.78 30.17
C THR A 30 -28.40 7.48 29.37
N GLU A 31 -29.59 6.91 29.16
CA GLU A 31 -29.80 5.71 28.33
C GLU A 31 -29.32 5.96 26.88
N ASN A 32 -29.56 7.17 26.36
CA ASN A 32 -29.08 7.56 25.02
C ASN A 32 -27.55 7.63 24.95
N GLU A 33 -26.86 8.15 25.96
CA GLU A 33 -25.38 8.12 26.02
C GLU A 33 -24.81 6.70 26.10
N LEU A 34 -25.53 5.78 26.76
CA LEU A 34 -25.16 4.37 26.81
C LEU A 34 -25.28 3.71 25.43
N GLU A 35 -26.41 3.90 24.75
CA GLU A 35 -26.65 3.39 23.39
C GLU A 35 -25.64 3.95 22.38
N GLU A 36 -25.32 5.24 22.46
CA GLU A 36 -24.30 5.87 21.60
C GLU A 36 -22.91 5.30 21.84
N LEU A 37 -22.54 5.01 23.10
CA LEU A 37 -21.26 4.38 23.43
C LEU A 37 -21.17 2.94 22.90
N GLU A 38 -22.23 2.15 23.06
CA GLU A 38 -22.31 0.79 22.51
C GLU A 38 -22.18 0.80 20.98
N ALA A 39 -22.90 1.71 20.31
CA ALA A 39 -22.81 1.86 18.86
C ALA A 39 -21.40 2.27 18.38
N LEU A 40 -20.72 3.14 19.13
CA LEU A 40 -19.34 3.54 18.85
C LEU A 40 -18.33 2.40 19.07
N ASP A 41 -18.46 1.63 20.15
CA ASP A 41 -17.59 0.46 20.41
C ASP A 41 -17.78 -0.63 19.36
N ASP A 42 -19.02 -0.89 18.94
CA ASP A 42 -19.34 -1.80 17.84
C ASP A 42 -18.72 -1.30 16.52
N TYR A 43 -18.82 0.00 16.25
CA TYR A 43 -18.21 0.62 15.08
C TYR A 43 -16.68 0.49 15.10
N ASP A 44 -16.01 0.83 16.21
CA ASP A 44 -14.56 0.70 16.36
C ASP A 44 -14.09 -0.75 16.25
N SER A 45 -14.82 -1.69 16.85
CA SER A 45 -14.60 -3.12 16.73
C SER A 45 -14.74 -3.61 15.29
N SER A 46 -15.75 -3.11 14.56
CA SER A 46 -15.95 -3.42 13.15
C SER A 46 -14.80 -2.89 12.27
N LEU A 47 -14.36 -1.66 12.50
CA LEU A 47 -13.22 -1.05 11.81
C LEU A 47 -11.92 -1.80 12.11
N ALA A 48 -11.69 -2.18 13.36
CA ALA A 48 -10.52 -2.97 13.76
C ALA A 48 -10.49 -4.32 13.04
N LYS A 49 -11.65 -4.98 12.93
CA LYS A 49 -11.81 -6.24 12.19
C LYS A 49 -11.54 -6.07 10.70
N GLU A 50 -12.09 -5.03 10.06
CA GLU A 50 -11.84 -4.75 8.65
C GLU A 50 -10.36 -4.46 8.37
N ARG A 51 -9.73 -3.62 9.21
CA ARG A 51 -8.30 -3.33 9.13
C ARG A 51 -7.43 -4.58 9.26
N SER A 52 -7.82 -5.51 10.14
CA SER A 52 -7.14 -6.79 10.34
C SER A 52 -7.25 -7.70 9.11
N ILE A 53 -8.45 -7.79 8.51
CA ILE A 53 -8.69 -8.55 7.27
C ILE A 53 -7.86 -7.99 6.12
N THR A 54 -7.90 -6.66 5.91
CA THR A 54 -7.11 -5.97 4.88
C THR A 54 -5.63 -6.23 5.06
N TYR A 55 -5.13 -6.12 6.29
CA TYR A 55 -3.74 -6.40 6.61
C TYR A 55 -3.34 -7.85 6.31
N PHE A 56 -4.19 -8.82 6.66
CA PHE A 56 -3.93 -10.23 6.38
C PHE A 56 -3.93 -10.51 4.87
N LYS A 57 -4.87 -9.94 4.10
CA LYS A 57 -4.88 -10.01 2.63
C LYS A 57 -3.57 -9.49 2.03
N ARG A 58 -3.07 -8.34 2.51
CA ARG A 58 -1.76 -7.80 2.08
C ARG A 58 -0.62 -8.76 2.41
N ALA A 59 -0.61 -9.37 3.60
CA ALA A 59 0.39 -10.37 3.95
C ALA A 59 0.34 -11.60 3.02
N VAL A 60 -0.85 -12.04 2.60
CA VAL A 60 -1.02 -13.12 1.63
C VAL A 60 -0.46 -12.76 0.25
N LEU A 61 -0.75 -11.55 -0.27
CA LEU A 61 -0.17 -11.06 -1.51
C LEU A 61 1.35 -10.94 -1.42
N ALA A 62 1.83 -10.40 -0.30
CA ALA A 62 3.24 -10.27 0.00
C ALA A 62 3.96 -11.63 0.04
N ALA A 63 3.29 -12.66 0.56
CA ALA A 63 3.80 -14.04 0.58
C ALA A 63 4.02 -14.59 -0.84
N GLU A 64 3.10 -14.32 -1.77
CA GLU A 64 3.25 -14.73 -3.17
C GLU A 64 4.45 -14.04 -3.83
N ILE A 65 4.57 -12.71 -3.66
CA ILE A 65 5.69 -11.93 -4.20
C ILE A 65 7.02 -12.42 -3.65
N VAL A 66 7.11 -12.67 -2.34
CA VAL A 66 8.31 -13.22 -1.69
C VAL A 66 8.61 -14.63 -2.19
N ASN A 67 7.60 -15.48 -2.29
CA ASN A 67 7.80 -16.84 -2.78
C ASN A 67 8.40 -16.85 -4.20
N ALA A 68 7.91 -15.95 -5.06
CA ALA A 68 8.34 -15.81 -6.44
C ALA A 68 9.71 -15.14 -6.63
N LEU A 69 10.11 -14.22 -5.74
CA LEU A 69 11.27 -13.34 -5.94
C LEU A 69 12.39 -13.44 -4.89
N LYS A 70 12.24 -14.23 -3.81
CA LYS A 70 13.24 -14.29 -2.72
C LYS A 70 14.67 -14.64 -3.16
N GLU A 71 14.83 -15.40 -4.24
CA GLU A 71 16.14 -15.79 -4.79
C GLU A 71 16.75 -14.70 -5.70
N GLU A 72 15.97 -13.71 -6.11
CA GLU A 72 16.43 -12.66 -7.01
C GLU A 72 17.37 -11.70 -6.29
N LEU A 73 18.58 -11.48 -6.84
CA LEU A 73 19.57 -10.60 -6.23
C LEU A 73 19.05 -9.17 -6.02
N THR A 74 18.22 -8.71 -6.96
CA THR A 74 17.61 -7.37 -6.96
C THR A 74 16.44 -7.21 -5.99
N PHE A 75 15.94 -8.30 -5.40
CA PHE A 75 14.79 -8.27 -4.49
C PHE A 75 15.21 -7.81 -3.08
N GLY A 76 15.04 -6.51 -2.83
CA GLY A 76 15.26 -5.88 -1.53
C GLY A 76 13.99 -5.21 -1.01
N ARG A 77 14.09 -4.62 0.20
CA ARG A 77 12.97 -3.99 0.92
C ARG A 77 12.16 -3.00 0.07
N VAL A 78 12.83 -2.07 -0.60
CA VAL A 78 12.17 -1.03 -1.41
C VAL A 78 11.43 -1.65 -2.58
N LYS A 79 12.09 -2.52 -3.36
CA LYS A 79 11.46 -3.22 -4.49
C LYS A 79 10.23 -4.01 -4.03
N PHE A 80 10.35 -4.74 -2.93
CA PHE A 80 9.24 -5.51 -2.37
C PHE A 80 8.02 -4.63 -2.07
N GLN A 81 8.21 -3.53 -1.35
CA GLN A 81 7.13 -2.58 -1.06
C GLN A 81 6.48 -2.02 -2.33
N LYS A 82 7.28 -1.66 -3.34
CA LYS A 82 6.75 -1.13 -4.60
C LYS A 82 5.97 -2.16 -5.40
N LEU A 83 6.38 -3.42 -5.38
CA LEU A 83 5.64 -4.49 -6.06
C LEU A 83 4.30 -4.76 -5.40
N VAL A 84 4.24 -4.72 -4.07
CA VAL A 84 2.96 -4.88 -3.37
C VAL A 84 2.03 -3.71 -3.71
N TYR A 85 2.52 -2.47 -3.64
CA TYR A 85 1.78 -1.28 -4.08
C TYR A 85 1.26 -1.42 -5.52
N LEU A 86 2.13 -1.79 -6.46
CA LEU A 86 1.75 -1.93 -7.87
C LEU A 86 0.73 -3.06 -8.07
N CYS A 87 0.85 -4.19 -7.38
CA CYS A 87 -0.12 -5.28 -7.47
C CYS A 87 -1.48 -4.83 -6.90
N GLU A 88 -1.50 -4.17 -5.74
CA GLU A 88 -2.74 -3.68 -5.12
C GLU A 88 -3.52 -2.74 -6.04
N HIS A 89 -2.82 -1.81 -6.69
CA HIS A 89 -3.45 -0.81 -7.55
C HIS A 89 -3.71 -1.30 -8.99
N ALA A 90 -2.81 -2.07 -9.60
CA ALA A 90 -3.00 -2.57 -10.96
C ALA A 90 -4.08 -3.65 -11.04
N CYS A 91 -4.35 -4.33 -9.92
CA CYS A 91 -5.36 -5.39 -9.84
C CYS A 91 -6.66 -4.95 -9.14
N ASN A 92 -6.87 -3.64 -8.94
CA ASN A 92 -8.07 -3.05 -8.32
C ASN A 92 -8.49 -3.71 -6.99
N MET A 93 -7.52 -4.01 -6.12
CA MET A 93 -7.78 -4.84 -4.93
C MET A 93 -8.53 -4.12 -3.78
N ASN A 94 -8.88 -2.84 -3.92
CA ASN A 94 -9.51 -2.01 -2.86
C ASN A 94 -8.77 -2.08 -1.50
N LEU A 95 -7.44 -2.27 -1.48
CA LEU A 95 -6.62 -2.32 -0.26
C LEU A 95 -5.89 -0.99 0.00
N GLN A 96 -6.40 0.16 -0.42
CA GLN A 96 -5.58 1.32 -0.82
C GLN A 96 -5.20 2.33 0.30
N GLU A 97 -5.82 2.26 1.47
CA GLU A 97 -5.91 3.40 2.42
C GLU A 97 -4.65 3.77 3.23
N ARG A 98 -3.43 3.36 2.87
CA ARG A 98 -2.25 3.56 3.78
C ARG A 98 -0.98 4.15 3.17
N TYR A 99 -0.96 4.48 1.88
CA TYR A 99 0.28 4.96 1.25
C TYR A 99 0.46 6.47 1.42
N ALA A 100 1.48 6.87 2.17
CA ALA A 100 1.92 8.26 2.28
C ALA A 100 3.08 8.55 1.31
N LYS A 101 3.30 9.83 1.00
CA LYS A 101 4.41 10.29 0.14
C LYS A 101 5.74 10.24 0.90
N PHE A 102 6.73 9.57 0.33
CA PHE A 102 8.11 9.53 0.84
C PHE A 102 9.14 9.64 -0.28
N ALA A 103 10.39 10.01 0.00
CA ALA A 103 11.45 10.16 -0.99
C ALA A 103 11.55 9.01 -2.01
N ALA A 104 11.35 7.76 -1.58
CA ALA A 104 11.34 6.60 -2.48
C ALA A 104 10.00 6.34 -3.19
N GLY A 105 9.04 7.28 -3.25
CA GLY A 105 7.66 7.07 -3.73
C GLY A 105 6.68 6.62 -2.64
N PRO A 106 5.46 6.16 -2.98
CA PRO A 106 4.43 5.78 -2.00
C PRO A 106 4.93 4.72 -1.02
N PHE A 107 4.85 4.99 0.27
CA PHE A 107 5.44 4.15 1.31
C PHE A 107 4.50 4.02 2.50
N ASP A 108 4.52 2.83 3.08
CA ASP A 108 3.83 2.50 4.33
C ASP A 108 4.92 2.15 5.35
N ASN A 109 5.05 3.01 6.37
CA ASN A 109 6.07 2.92 7.42
C ASN A 109 5.99 1.59 8.19
N ASN A 110 4.78 1.10 8.41
CA ASN A 110 4.50 -0.09 9.20
C ASN A 110 4.42 -1.35 8.33
N PHE A 111 4.43 -1.21 7.00
CA PHE A 111 4.30 -2.29 6.04
C PHE A 111 5.21 -3.47 6.32
N MET A 112 6.52 -3.22 6.39
CA MET A 112 7.50 -4.31 6.54
C MET A 112 7.41 -4.96 7.91
N HIS A 113 7.22 -4.16 8.97
CA HIS A 113 7.08 -4.68 10.33
C HIS A 113 5.86 -5.56 10.45
N SER A 114 4.75 -5.11 9.87
CA SER A 114 3.49 -5.82 9.89
C SER A 114 3.62 -7.12 9.09
N ILE A 115 3.92 -7.10 7.78
CA ILE A 115 4.11 -8.33 6.98
C ILE A 115 5.08 -9.32 7.62
N ASN A 116 6.21 -8.85 8.13
CA ASN A 116 7.18 -9.72 8.79
C ASN A 116 6.62 -10.36 10.08
N LYS A 117 5.80 -9.63 10.85
CA LYS A 117 5.09 -10.17 12.02
C LYS A 117 4.09 -11.25 11.61
N GLU A 118 3.33 -11.04 10.52
CA GLU A 118 2.37 -12.04 10.04
C GLU A 118 3.07 -13.29 9.49
N PHE A 119 4.15 -13.13 8.72
CA PHE A 119 4.96 -14.26 8.24
C PHE A 119 5.48 -15.13 9.38
N LYS A 120 5.98 -14.51 10.45
CA LYS A 120 6.44 -15.23 11.65
C LYS A 120 5.28 -15.91 12.38
N LYS A 121 4.16 -15.20 12.59
CA LYS A 121 2.96 -15.72 13.26
C LYS A 121 2.41 -16.95 12.54
N GLN A 122 2.28 -16.89 11.22
CA GLN A 122 1.80 -17.98 10.38
C GLN A 122 2.87 -19.03 10.05
N LYS A 123 4.11 -18.75 10.45
CA LYS A 123 5.31 -19.52 10.12
C LYS A 123 5.51 -19.69 8.62
N TRP A 124 5.07 -18.76 7.76
CA TRP A 124 5.23 -18.92 6.30
C TRP A 124 6.66 -18.73 5.84
N PHE A 125 7.40 -17.80 6.44
CA PHE A 125 8.80 -17.53 6.11
C PHE A 125 9.60 -17.20 7.36
N ASP A 126 10.82 -17.70 7.41
CA ASP A 126 11.87 -17.19 8.30
C ASP A 126 12.53 -15.97 7.67
N ILE A 127 12.85 -14.98 8.50
CA ILE A 127 13.34 -13.68 8.03
C ILE A 127 14.66 -13.39 8.74
N ARG A 128 15.73 -13.27 7.95
CA ARG A 128 17.05 -12.82 8.42
C ARG A 128 17.38 -11.48 7.78
N ILE A 129 18.16 -10.66 8.47
CA ILE A 129 18.66 -9.40 7.91
C ILE A 129 20.13 -9.60 7.57
N ASP A 130 20.47 -9.43 6.30
CA ASP A 130 21.85 -9.36 5.84
C ASP A 130 22.30 -7.91 5.83
N ASN A 131 23.42 -7.66 6.53
CA ASN A 131 24.06 -6.34 6.67
C ASN A 131 25.42 -6.28 5.95
N SER A 132 25.83 -7.33 5.26
CA SER A 132 27.18 -7.49 4.69
C SER A 132 27.59 -6.37 3.72
N LYS A 133 26.62 -5.72 3.08
CA LYS A 133 26.85 -4.67 2.07
C LYS A 133 26.49 -3.26 2.56
N GLY A 134 26.41 -3.05 3.88
CA GLY A 134 26.12 -1.74 4.47
C GLY A 134 24.66 -1.29 4.36
N TYR A 135 23.75 -2.18 3.94
CA TYR A 135 22.30 -1.93 3.91
C TYR A 135 21.54 -3.14 4.47
N HIS A 136 20.42 -2.87 5.15
CA HIS A 136 19.56 -3.91 5.73
C HIS A 136 18.73 -4.62 4.66
N LYS A 137 19.22 -5.76 4.16
CA LYS A 137 18.49 -6.59 3.19
C LYS A 137 17.72 -7.70 3.93
N PRO A 138 16.38 -7.79 3.81
CA PRO A 138 15.66 -8.95 4.29
C PRO A 138 15.92 -10.15 3.37
N ILE A 139 16.32 -11.26 3.97
CA ILE A 139 16.43 -12.59 3.35
C ILE A 139 15.31 -13.45 3.90
N TYR A 140 14.51 -14.02 2.99
CA TYR A 140 13.38 -14.87 3.33
C TYR A 140 13.72 -16.32 3.04
N SER A 141 13.49 -17.20 4.02
CA SER A 141 13.65 -18.64 3.87
C SER A 141 12.32 -19.33 4.04
N ARG A 142 12.09 -20.37 3.22
CA ARG A 142 10.88 -21.19 3.32
C ARG A 142 10.90 -21.99 4.61
N THR A 143 9.73 -22.29 5.12
CA THR A 143 9.51 -23.19 6.26
C THR A 143 8.66 -24.37 5.79
N SER A 144 8.34 -25.30 6.71
CA SER A 144 7.35 -26.36 6.46
C SER A 144 5.91 -25.85 6.24
N HIS A 145 5.63 -24.59 6.58
CA HIS A 145 4.30 -23.99 6.51
C HIS A 145 4.13 -23.00 5.35
N THR A 146 5.17 -22.73 4.56
CA THR A 146 5.12 -21.77 3.45
C THR A 146 3.91 -22.03 2.53
N GLU A 147 3.69 -23.27 2.10
CA GLU A 147 2.62 -23.57 1.14
C GLU A 147 1.20 -23.26 1.67
N LYS A 148 1.02 -23.09 2.99
CA LYS A 148 -0.29 -22.76 3.58
C LYS A 148 -0.82 -21.39 3.15
N TYR A 149 0.04 -20.44 2.78
CA TYR A 149 -0.44 -19.13 2.31
C TYR A 149 -1.25 -19.26 1.01
N LYS A 150 -0.97 -20.26 0.18
CA LYS A 150 -1.59 -20.43 -1.15
C LYS A 150 -3.09 -20.67 -1.09
N ILE A 151 -3.58 -21.30 -0.02
CA ILE A 151 -5.03 -21.49 0.21
C ILE A 151 -5.71 -20.13 0.33
N TYR A 152 -5.13 -19.22 1.12
CA TYR A 152 -5.64 -17.86 1.26
C TYR A 152 -5.44 -17.05 -0.02
N TYR A 153 -4.32 -17.23 -0.71
CA TYR A 153 -4.03 -16.55 -1.97
C TYR A 153 -5.06 -16.90 -3.04
N SER A 154 -5.34 -18.18 -3.25
CA SER A 154 -6.37 -18.63 -4.18
C SER A 154 -7.74 -18.07 -3.84
N ARG A 155 -8.10 -18.02 -2.55
CA ARG A 155 -9.37 -17.45 -2.08
C ARG A 155 -9.49 -15.94 -2.29
N TYR A 156 -8.43 -15.18 -2.03
CA TYR A 156 -8.49 -13.71 -2.06
C TYR A 156 -8.14 -13.12 -3.42
N PHE A 157 -7.28 -13.80 -4.18
CA PHE A 157 -6.62 -13.25 -5.35
C PHE A 157 -6.61 -14.22 -6.55
N GLY A 158 -7.41 -15.30 -6.50
CA GLY A 158 -7.49 -16.27 -7.59
C GLY A 158 -7.89 -15.64 -8.92
N GLU A 159 -8.86 -14.71 -8.91
CA GLU A 159 -9.29 -13.97 -10.09
C GLU A 159 -8.21 -13.02 -10.63
N GLN A 160 -7.37 -12.47 -9.75
CA GLN A 160 -6.31 -11.52 -10.09
C GLN A 160 -4.96 -12.22 -10.34
N ASN A 161 -4.87 -13.55 -10.24
CA ASN A 161 -3.62 -14.30 -10.27
C ASN A 161 -2.79 -14.03 -11.53
N GLU A 162 -3.43 -13.97 -12.70
CA GLU A 162 -2.73 -13.67 -13.96
C GLU A 162 -2.13 -12.25 -13.95
N ALA A 163 -2.90 -11.26 -13.51
CA ALA A 163 -2.46 -9.88 -13.42
C ALA A 163 -1.29 -9.71 -12.41
N ILE A 164 -1.39 -10.35 -11.24
CA ILE A 164 -0.33 -10.35 -10.23
C ILE A 164 0.95 -10.97 -10.80
N ASN A 165 0.85 -12.15 -11.43
CA ASN A 165 2.00 -12.84 -12.00
C ASN A 165 2.62 -12.05 -13.16
N LYS A 166 1.81 -11.34 -13.96
CA LYS A 166 2.30 -10.42 -14.98
C LYS A 166 3.14 -9.29 -14.36
N VAL A 167 2.64 -8.64 -13.29
CA VAL A 167 3.40 -7.59 -12.59
C VAL A 167 4.70 -8.16 -12.01
N ILE A 168 4.65 -9.30 -11.31
CA ILE A 168 5.84 -9.96 -10.75
C ILE A 168 6.85 -10.28 -11.86
N GLY A 169 6.39 -10.81 -12.99
CA GLY A 169 7.22 -11.14 -14.15
C GLY A 169 7.91 -9.92 -14.76
N LEU A 170 7.17 -8.84 -15.02
CA LEU A 170 7.71 -7.59 -15.59
C LEU A 170 8.82 -6.97 -14.74
N PHE A 171 8.76 -7.15 -13.42
CA PHE A 171 9.73 -6.56 -12.50
C PHE A 171 10.73 -7.56 -11.93
N ARG A 172 10.69 -8.85 -12.28
CA ARG A 172 11.54 -9.90 -11.71
C ARG A 172 13.01 -9.51 -11.68
N ASN A 173 13.55 -9.14 -12.85
CA ASN A 173 14.97 -8.76 -13.02
C ASN A 173 15.21 -7.25 -12.98
N THR A 174 14.17 -6.45 -12.76
CA THR A 174 14.25 -4.98 -12.81
C THR A 174 14.95 -4.43 -11.56
N LYS A 175 15.89 -3.51 -11.77
CA LYS A 175 16.62 -2.82 -10.68
C LYS A 175 15.68 -1.98 -9.83
N THR A 176 15.94 -1.92 -8.52
CA THR A 176 15.10 -1.19 -7.54
C THR A 176 14.75 0.23 -7.96
N ARG A 177 15.72 1.04 -8.45
CA ARG A 177 15.50 2.41 -8.92
C ARG A 177 14.43 2.51 -10.02
N GLN A 178 14.38 1.52 -10.91
CA GLN A 178 13.40 1.49 -12.00
C GLN A 178 12.01 1.09 -11.51
N VAL A 179 11.91 0.19 -10.53
CA VAL A 179 10.63 -0.15 -9.88
C VAL A 179 10.11 1.06 -9.09
N GLU A 180 11.01 1.79 -8.43
CA GLU A 180 10.69 3.02 -7.72
C GLU A 180 10.12 4.10 -8.65
N LEU A 181 10.79 4.32 -9.79
CA LEU A 181 10.33 5.27 -10.82
C LEU A 181 8.91 4.93 -11.28
N VAL A 182 8.63 3.66 -11.58
CA VAL A 182 7.28 3.23 -12.01
C VAL A 182 6.25 3.48 -10.91
N ALA A 183 6.54 3.10 -9.67
CA ALA A 183 5.61 3.29 -8.56
C ALA A 183 5.33 4.79 -8.30
N THR A 184 6.34 5.66 -8.41
CA THR A 184 6.15 7.12 -8.29
C THR A 184 5.33 7.67 -9.46
N ILE A 185 5.61 7.29 -10.72
CA ILE A 185 4.80 7.72 -11.87
C ILE A 185 3.35 7.28 -11.69
N TYR A 186 3.12 6.03 -11.29
CA TYR A 186 1.79 5.49 -11.07
C TYR A 186 1.01 6.30 -10.03
N TYR A 187 1.65 6.60 -8.90
CA TYR A 187 1.06 7.44 -7.85
C TYR A 187 0.72 8.84 -8.33
N CYS A 188 1.64 9.52 -9.03
CA CYS A 188 1.37 10.86 -9.55
C CYS A 188 0.17 10.87 -10.51
N ILE A 189 -0.01 9.82 -11.32
CA ILE A 189 -1.17 9.70 -12.20
C ILE A 189 -2.47 9.51 -11.40
N LEU A 190 -2.45 8.75 -10.29
CA LEU A 190 -3.60 8.65 -9.40
C LEU A 190 -3.98 10.01 -8.83
N GLU A 191 -3.01 10.78 -8.32
CA GLU A 191 -3.29 12.13 -7.80
C GLU A 191 -3.83 13.08 -8.87
N ILE A 192 -3.27 13.03 -10.09
CA ILE A 192 -3.79 13.80 -11.23
C ILE A 192 -5.26 13.45 -11.49
N ASN A 193 -5.61 12.17 -11.47
CA ASN A 193 -6.99 11.70 -11.65
C ASN A 193 -7.91 12.11 -10.48
N GLU A 194 -7.40 12.14 -9.25
CA GLU A 194 -8.15 12.57 -8.06
C GLU A 194 -8.43 14.07 -8.08
N ASN A 195 -7.46 14.88 -8.50
CA ASN A 195 -7.58 16.32 -8.61
C ASN A 195 -8.29 16.78 -9.91
N ASN A 196 -8.65 15.86 -10.80
CA ASN A 196 -9.23 16.13 -12.13
C ASN A 196 -8.34 17.04 -12.99
N ASP A 197 -7.02 16.94 -12.81
CA ASP A 197 -6.05 17.66 -13.62
C ASP A 197 -5.87 16.98 -14.99
N SER A 198 -5.36 17.75 -15.96
CA SER A 198 -5.11 17.22 -17.30
C SER A 198 -4.01 16.15 -17.30
N ARG A 199 -4.32 14.95 -17.78
CA ARG A 199 -3.39 13.81 -17.89
C ARG A 199 -2.43 13.96 -19.06
N ASN A 200 -1.54 14.94 -18.98
CA ASN A 200 -0.46 15.18 -19.93
C ASN A 200 0.92 15.10 -19.25
N ILE A 201 1.97 15.08 -20.07
CA ILE A 201 3.33 14.88 -19.59
C ILE A 201 3.85 16.04 -18.74
N GLU A 202 3.47 17.27 -19.03
CA GLU A 202 3.92 18.45 -18.26
C GLU A 202 3.28 18.47 -16.87
N THR A 203 2.00 18.11 -16.76
CA THR A 203 1.33 17.89 -15.47
C THR A 203 2.02 16.78 -14.69
N LEU A 204 2.30 15.63 -15.33
CA LEU A 204 3.01 14.52 -14.67
C LEU A 204 4.38 14.94 -14.14
N LEU A 205 5.19 15.63 -14.95
CA LEU A 205 6.50 16.13 -14.52
C LEU A 205 6.38 17.09 -13.32
N THR A 206 5.36 17.93 -13.31
CA THR A 206 5.08 18.85 -12.20
C THR A 206 4.77 18.08 -10.91
N TYR A 207 3.87 17.10 -10.95
CA TYR A 207 3.57 16.25 -9.79
C TYR A 207 4.78 15.43 -9.35
N PHE A 208 5.53 14.87 -10.31
CA PHE A 208 6.67 14.01 -10.04
C PHE A 208 7.82 14.76 -9.34
N TYR A 209 8.18 15.96 -9.81
CA TYR A 209 9.26 16.74 -9.19
C TYR A 209 8.83 17.45 -7.90
N LYS A 210 7.53 17.70 -7.70
CA LYS A 210 6.99 18.15 -6.40
C LYS A 210 6.90 17.04 -5.36
N PHE A 211 7.04 15.78 -5.78
CA PHE A 211 6.88 14.63 -4.88
C PHE A 211 7.91 14.65 -3.75
N ASP A 212 9.19 14.83 -4.10
CA ASP A 212 10.32 14.90 -3.16
C ASP A 212 11.58 15.40 -3.91
N ASP A 213 12.49 16.07 -3.22
CA ASP A 213 13.73 16.60 -3.80
C ASP A 213 14.61 15.52 -4.45
N SER A 214 14.62 14.30 -3.90
CA SER A 214 15.35 13.18 -4.46
C SER A 214 14.89 12.80 -5.87
N LYS A 215 13.69 13.20 -6.31
CA LYS A 215 13.17 12.94 -7.66
C LYS A 215 13.89 13.73 -8.75
N LYS A 216 14.64 14.78 -8.39
CA LYS A 216 15.52 15.52 -9.32
C LYS A 216 16.59 14.63 -9.96
N GLN A 217 16.89 13.46 -9.38
CA GLN A 217 17.79 12.47 -9.97
C GLN A 217 17.27 11.81 -11.26
N PHE A 218 15.97 11.96 -11.58
CA PHE A 218 15.36 11.39 -12.78
C PHE A 218 15.22 12.47 -13.85
N SER A 219 15.78 12.22 -15.04
CA SER A 219 15.63 13.14 -16.17
C SER A 219 14.20 13.10 -16.72
N LYS A 220 13.78 14.19 -17.37
CA LYS A 220 12.47 14.27 -18.04
C LYS A 220 12.32 13.16 -19.09
N GLU A 221 13.39 12.86 -19.81
CA GLU A 221 13.42 11.79 -20.81
C GLU A 221 13.26 10.40 -20.17
N GLU A 222 13.92 10.15 -19.03
CA GLU A 222 13.76 8.87 -18.31
C GLU A 222 12.30 8.67 -17.88
N ILE A 223 11.64 9.71 -17.37
CA ILE A 223 10.23 9.68 -16.97
C ILE A 223 9.32 9.43 -18.19
N LYS A 224 9.56 10.13 -19.31
CA LYS A 224 8.81 9.95 -20.57
C LYS A 224 8.93 8.54 -21.11
N ASN A 225 10.16 8.03 -21.21
CA ASN A 225 10.43 6.68 -21.72
C ASN A 225 9.79 5.62 -20.79
N LYS A 226 9.87 5.83 -19.47
CA LYS A 226 9.24 4.91 -18.52
C LYS A 226 7.72 4.93 -18.61
N LEU A 227 7.11 6.10 -18.79
CA LEU A 227 5.67 6.23 -19.00
C LEU A 227 5.23 5.50 -20.27
N GLY A 228 6.00 5.60 -21.37
CA GLY A 228 5.76 4.83 -22.60
C GLY A 228 5.74 3.33 -22.33
N TRP A 229 6.80 2.83 -21.69
CA TRP A 229 6.90 1.43 -21.29
C TRP A 229 5.73 0.98 -20.39
N MET A 230 5.29 1.81 -19.44
CA MET A 230 4.15 1.51 -18.56
C MET A 230 2.85 1.34 -19.37
N LYS A 231 2.61 2.19 -20.37
CA LYS A 231 1.44 2.08 -21.25
C LYS A 231 1.46 0.78 -22.05
N GLU A 232 2.59 0.45 -22.68
CA GLU A 232 2.76 -0.78 -23.47
C GLU A 232 2.53 -2.05 -22.64
N ASN A 233 2.94 -2.03 -21.38
CA ASN A 233 2.83 -3.19 -20.49
C ASN A 233 1.51 -3.24 -19.69
N GLY A 234 0.65 -2.23 -19.85
CA GLY A 234 -0.63 -2.13 -19.14
C GLY A 234 -0.49 -1.82 -17.64
N ILE A 235 0.60 -1.17 -17.23
CA ILE A 235 0.84 -0.75 -15.84
C ILE A 235 0.42 0.71 -15.69
N MET A 236 -0.89 0.96 -15.78
CA MET A 236 -1.46 2.31 -15.74
C MET A 236 -2.70 2.34 -14.86
N PRO A 237 -2.90 3.41 -14.07
CA PRO A 237 -4.20 3.64 -13.45
C PRO A 237 -5.30 3.75 -14.51
N ALA A 238 -6.48 3.23 -14.19
CA ALA A 238 -7.68 3.43 -14.98
C ALA A 238 -7.92 4.93 -15.19
N SER A 239 -8.28 5.31 -16.41
CA SER A 239 -8.80 6.66 -16.68
C SER A 239 -10.18 6.76 -16.04
N LYS A 240 -10.46 7.86 -15.35
CA LYS A 240 -11.85 8.26 -15.06
C LYS A 240 -12.49 8.84 -16.33
#